data_AF-A0A4Y2PQF6-F1
#
_entry.id   AF-A0A4Y2PQF6-F1
#
_cell.length_a   1.000
_cell.length_b   1.000
_cell.length_c   1.000
_cell.angle_alpha   90.00
_cell.angle_beta   90.00
_cell.angle_gamma   90.00
#
_symmetry.space_group_name_H-M   'P 1'
#
loop_
_entity.id
_entity.type
_entity.pdbx_description
1 polymer ?
#
loop_
_entity_poly.entity_id
_entity_poly.type
_entity_poly.pdbx_seq_one_letter_code
_entity_poly.pdbx_strand_id
1 'polypeptide(L)'
;MIELKRPCDPHKWRPFIDSKTSLKVVLLVNGNDLPSVPVAYSVDMKETYENISRILDKICYHDYNWKHCADLKVVALLKALQTGYPKYCCFVCE
;
A
#
# COMPACT_ATOMS: atom_id res chain seq x y z
N MET A 1 17.82 3.26 4.47
CA MET A 1 16.80 2.92 5.48
C MET A 1 16.37 4.22 6.12
N ILE A 2 15.14 4.65 5.91
CA ILE A 2 14.57 5.83 6.57
C ILE A 2 13.59 5.26 7.60
N GLU A 3 13.97 5.30 8.88
CA GLU A 3 13.05 5.01 9.97
C GLU A 3 12.08 6.19 10.12
N LEU A 4 10.77 5.91 10.08
CA LEU A 4 9.76 6.90 10.38
C LEU A 4 9.74 7.19 11.88
N LYS A 5 10.53 8.19 12.29
CA LYS A 5 10.53 8.73 13.66
C LYS A 5 9.39 9.75 13.87
N ARG A 6 8.16 9.43 13.46
CA ARG A 6 7.02 10.32 13.66
C ARG A 6 5.75 9.55 14.02
N PRO A 7 5.06 9.86 15.13
CA PRO A 7 3.74 9.31 15.42
C PRO A 7 2.77 9.89 14.39
N CYS A 8 2.50 9.13 13.34
CA CYS A 8 1.49 9.47 12.36
C CYS A 8 0.13 9.13 12.95
N ASP A 9 -0.61 10.15 13.37
CA ASP A 9 -2.01 10.00 13.81
C ASP A 9 -2.79 9.13 12.80
N PRO A 10 -3.25 7.94 13.20
CA PRO A 10 -3.86 7.00 12.27
C PRO A 10 -5.19 7.49 11.69
N HIS A 11 -5.83 8.47 12.31
CA HIS A 11 -7.06 9.07 11.81
C HIS A 11 -6.79 10.16 10.76
N LYS A 12 -5.58 10.73 10.74
CA LYS A 12 -5.19 11.78 9.80
C LYS A 12 -4.58 11.24 8.52
N TRP A 13 -3.95 10.08 8.57
CA TRP A 13 -3.17 9.53 7.46
C TRP A 13 -3.78 8.23 6.93
N ARG A 14 -3.62 7.98 5.62
CA ARG A 14 -3.86 6.67 5.00
C ARG A 14 -2.66 6.28 4.15
N PRO A 15 -2.10 5.07 4.30
CA PRO A 15 -1.06 4.56 3.43
C PRO A 15 -1.67 4.22 2.07
N PHE A 16 -0.92 4.51 1.02
CA PHE A 16 -1.21 4.16 -0.35
C PHE A 16 -0.03 3.41 -0.95
N ILE A 17 -0.30 2.19 -1.45
CA ILE A 17 0.70 1.34 -2.11
C ILE A 17 0.52 1.44 -3.62
N ASP A 18 1.58 1.80 -4.31
CA ASP A 18 1.66 1.87 -5.78
C ASP A 18 2.72 0.89 -6.30
N SER A 19 2.37 0.12 -7.33
CA SER A 19 3.26 -0.88 -7.96
C SER A 19 3.23 -0.78 -9.49
N LYS A 20 3.68 0.36 -10.02
CA LYS A 20 3.81 0.54 -11.48
C LYS A 20 5.11 -0.02 -12.04
N THR A 21 6.22 0.71 -11.86
CA THR A 21 7.58 0.29 -12.24
C THR A 21 8.48 0.02 -11.04
N SER A 22 8.02 0.44 -9.87
CA SER A 22 8.69 0.37 -8.58
C SER A 22 7.61 0.25 -7.52
N LEU A 23 7.94 -0.42 -6.43
CA LEU A 23 7.04 -0.57 -5.29
C LEU A 23 7.22 0.64 -4.37
N LYS A 24 6.16 1.43 -4.20
CA LYS A 24 6.17 2.66 -3.41
C LYS A 24 5.06 2.62 -2.38
N VAL A 25 5.36 3.13 -1.20
CA VAL A 25 4.35 3.39 -0.17
C VAL A 25 4.41 4.85 0.19
N VAL A 26 3.26 5.50 0.10
CA VAL A 26 3.08 6.93 0.30
C VAL A 26 1.98 7.14 1.32
N LEU A 27 2.20 8.01 2.30
CA LEU A 27 1.16 8.45 3.23
C LEU A 27 0.41 9.63 2.63
N LEU A 28 -0.91 9.49 2.56
CA LEU A 28 -1.84 10.53 2.13
C LEU A 28 -2.56 11.11 3.34
N VAL A 29 -2.77 12.42 3.33
CA VAL A 29 -3.62 13.08 4.35
C VAL A 29 -5.09 12.89 3.99
N ASN A 30 -5.90 12.55 4.99
CA ASN A 30 -7.36 12.51 4.86
C ASN A 30 -7.87 13.94 4.62
N GLY A 31 -8.58 14.16 3.49
CA GLY A 31 -8.95 15.48 2.99
C GLY A 31 -8.07 15.98 1.83
N ASN A 32 -6.88 15.40 1.65
CA ASN A 32 -5.95 15.75 0.57
C ASN A 32 -5.48 17.23 0.56
N ASP A 33 -5.62 17.90 1.71
CA ASP A 33 -5.24 19.31 1.91
C ASP A 33 -3.73 19.53 2.02
N LEU A 34 -2.97 18.45 2.20
CA LEU A 34 -1.53 18.44 2.38
C LEU A 34 -0.86 17.53 1.34
N PRO A 35 0.41 17.80 0.99
CA PRO A 35 1.14 16.95 0.07
C PRO A 35 1.34 15.55 0.64
N SER A 36 1.45 14.59 -0.27
CA SER A 36 1.70 13.20 0.07
C SER A 36 3.16 12.99 0.50
N VAL A 37 3.39 12.08 1.45
CA VAL A 37 4.71 11.82 2.02
C VAL A 37 5.18 10.41 1.64
N PRO A 38 6.23 10.25 0.83
CA PRO A 38 6.77 8.93 0.52
C PRO A 38 7.44 8.33 1.76
N VAL A 39 7.10 7.07 2.07
CA VAL A 39 7.60 6.35 3.25
C VAL A 39 8.52 5.20 2.87
N ALA A 40 8.16 4.47 1.82
CA ALA A 40 8.96 3.38 1.30
C ALA A 40 9.03 3.46 -0.22
N TYR A 41 10.19 3.10 -0.77
CA TYR A 41 10.44 3.09 -2.20
C TYR A 41 11.45 2.00 -2.51
N SER A 42 11.16 1.18 -3.52
CA SER A 42 12.08 0.18 -4.06
C SER A 42 11.88 0.01 -5.56
N VAL A 43 12.96 0.09 -6.32
CA VAL A 43 12.97 -0.17 -7.77
C VAL A 43 13.16 -1.65 -8.10
N ASP A 44 13.83 -2.39 -7.21
CA ASP A 44 14.19 -3.79 -7.45
C ASP A 44 13.11 -4.77 -6.95
N MET A 45 12.22 -4.31 -6.08
CA MET A 45 11.13 -5.15 -5.54
C MET A 45 9.97 -5.23 -6.53
N LYS A 46 9.68 -6.46 -6.96
CA LYS A 46 8.44 -6.80 -7.66
C LYS A 46 7.26 -6.78 -6.68
N GLU A 47 6.07 -6.60 -7.23
CA GLU A 47 4.81 -6.76 -6.49
C GLU A 47 4.55 -8.24 -6.19
N THR A 48 5.17 -8.74 -5.12
CA THR A 48 4.86 -10.05 -4.56
C THR A 48 4.22 -9.84 -3.20
N TYR A 49 3.40 -10.81 -2.78
CA TYR A 49 2.78 -10.80 -1.46
C TYR A 49 3.83 -10.63 -0.35
N GLU A 50 4.94 -11.36 -0.46
CA GLU A 50 6.06 -11.30 0.50
C GLU A 50 6.69 -9.91 0.58
N ASN A 51 6.94 -9.26 -0.57
CA ASN A 51 7.53 -7.92 -0.60
C ASN A 51 6.59 -6.87 -0.02
N ILE A 52 5.31 -6.94 -0.36
CA ILE A 52 4.29 -6.03 0.17
C ILE A 52 4.14 -6.22 1.68
N SER A 53 4.04 -7.47 2.15
CA SER A 53 3.97 -7.80 3.57
C SER A 53 5.18 -7.25 4.33
N ARG A 54 6.38 -7.40 3.76
CA ARG A 54 7.62 -6.92 4.38
C ARG A 54 7.70 -5.39 4.46
N ILE A 55 7.11 -4.68 3.50
CA ILE A 55 7.04 -3.21 3.57
C ILE A 55 5.98 -2.76 4.57
N LEU A 56 4.82 -3.43 4.61
CA LEU A 56 3.77 -3.16 5.59
C LEU A 56 4.25 -3.34 7.03
N ASP A 57 5.04 -4.39 7.28
CA ASP A 57 5.69 -4.64 8.57
C ASP A 57 6.64 -3.48 8.95
N LYS A 58 7.49 -3.04 8.01
CA LYS A 58 8.43 -1.92 8.23
C LYS A 58 7.78 -0.57 8.50
N ILE A 59 6.55 -0.37 8.06
CA ILE A 59 5.79 0.87 8.33
C ILE A 59 4.88 0.73 9.55
N CYS A 60 5.01 -0.36 10.31
CA CYS A 60 4.19 -0.65 11.49
C CYS A 60 2.68 -0.60 11.18
N TYR A 61 2.28 -1.08 9.99
CA TYR A 61 0.89 -0.98 9.52
C TYR A 61 -0.12 -1.54 10.54
N HIS A 62 0.23 -2.66 11.17
CA HIS A 62 -0.61 -3.34 12.16
C HIS A 62 -0.83 -2.52 13.44
N ASP A 63 0.12 -1.67 13.82
CA ASP A 63 0.03 -0.88 15.06
C ASP A 63 -0.93 0.31 14.92
N TYR A 64 -1.07 0.83 13.70
CA TYR A 64 -1.84 2.05 13.41
C TYR A 64 -3.28 1.78 12.95
N ASN A 65 -3.66 0.53 12.70
CA ASN A 65 -5.00 0.15 12.20
C ASN A 65 -5.48 1.04 11.03
N TRP A 66 -4.57 1.41 10.13
CA TRP A 66 -4.85 2.30 9.02
C TRP A 66 -5.89 1.70 8.06
N LYS A 67 -6.72 2.53 7.44
CA LYS A 67 -7.60 2.08 6.35
C LYS A 67 -6.77 1.63 5.14
N HIS A 68 -7.11 0.47 4.58
CA HIS A 68 -6.45 -0.06 3.39
C HIS A 68 -6.70 0.84 2.17
N CYS A 69 -5.63 1.35 1.58
CA CYS A 69 -5.64 2.02 0.28
C CYS A 69 -4.46 1.51 -0.55
N ALA A 70 -4.73 0.99 -1.74
CA ALA A 70 -3.69 0.49 -2.64
C ALA A 70 -4.18 0.56 -4.10
N ASP A 71 -3.24 0.53 -5.04
CA ASP A 71 -3.56 0.36 -6.45
C ASP A 71 -4.33 -0.94 -6.70
N LEU A 72 -5.21 -0.93 -7.71
CA LEU A 72 -6.06 -2.08 -8.03
C LEU A 72 -5.25 -3.36 -8.27
N LYS A 73 -4.06 -3.25 -8.85
CA LYS A 73 -3.19 -4.39 -9.10
C LYS A 73 -2.67 -5.02 -7.79
N VAL A 74 -2.34 -4.18 -6.81
CA VAL A 74 -1.94 -4.63 -5.46
C VAL A 74 -3.14 -5.27 -4.75
N VAL A 75 -4.32 -4.67 -4.85
CA VAL A 75 -5.57 -5.23 -4.28
C VAL A 75 -5.87 -6.59 -4.89
N ALA A 76 -5.74 -6.73 -6.21
CA ALA A 76 -5.95 -7.99 -6.91
C ALA A 76 -4.97 -9.06 -6.44
N LEU A 77 -3.68 -8.73 -6.30
CA LEU A 77 -2.67 -9.63 -5.76
C LEU A 77 -2.99 -10.06 -4.32
N LEU A 78 -3.38 -9.13 -3.44
CA LEU A 78 -3.73 -9.42 -2.05
C LEU A 78 -5.00 -10.28 -1.92
N LYS A 79 -5.93 -10.15 -2.87
CA LYS A 79 -7.15 -10.98 -2.98
C LYS A 79 -6.92 -12.29 -3.74
N ALA A 80 -5.67 -12.61 -4.11
CA ALA A 80 -5.32 -13.78 -4.91
C ALA A 80 -6.11 -13.87 -6.23
N LEU A 81 -6.49 -12.72 -6.80
CA LEU A 81 -7.11 -12.68 -8.12
C LEU A 81 -6.06 -13.00 -9.18
N GLN A 82 -6.46 -13.76 -10.20
CA GLN A 82 -5.57 -14.07 -11.32
C GLN A 82 -5.08 -12.80 -11.99
N THR A 83 -3.78 -12.74 -12.26
CA THR A 83 -3.20 -11.68 -13.09
C THR A 83 -3.50 -11.95 -14.56
N GLY A 84 -4.06 -10.97 -15.30
CA GLY A 84 -4.38 -11.09 -16.73
C GLY A 84 -5.77 -10.56 -17.06
N TYR A 85 -6.51 -11.28 -17.91
CA TYR A 85 -7.95 -11.07 -18.16
C TYR A 85 -8.79 -12.15 -17.43
N PRO A 86 -8.98 -12.06 -16.10
CA PRO A 86 -9.88 -12.97 -15.41
C PRO A 86 -11.30 -12.85 -15.96
N LYS A 87 -12.01 -13.98 -16.07
CA LYS A 87 -13.47 -13.97 -16.30
C LYS A 87 -14.24 -13.35 -15.13
N TYR A 88 -13.66 -13.40 -13.92
CA TYR A 88 -14.25 -12.87 -12.69
C TYR A 88 -13.25 -11.92 -12.02
N CYS A 89 -13.26 -10.65 -12.45
CA CYS A 89 -12.37 -9.60 -11.94
C CYS A 89 -12.90 -8.84 -10.72
N CYS A 90 -14.16 -9.05 -10.34
CA CYS A 90 -14.76 -8.25 -9.27
C CYS A 90 -14.16 -8.66 -7.91
N PHE A 91 -13.42 -7.74 -7.27
CA PHE A 91 -12.88 -7.92 -5.91
C PHE A 91 -13.88 -7.53 -4.80
N VAL A 92 -15.04 -6.98 -5.19
CA VAL A 92 -16.11 -6.52 -4.29
C VAL A 92 -17.30 -7.48 -4.28
N CYS A 93 -17.49 -8.24 -5.35
CA CYS A 93 -18.61 -9.14 -5.55
C CYS A 93 -18.21 -10.56 -5.13
N GLU A 94 -19.08 -11.25 -4.40
CA GLU A 94 -19.06 -12.72 -4.26
C GLU A 94 -19.87 -13.38 -5.39
#